data_AF-A0A972ZKQ9-F1
#
_entry.id   AF-A0A972ZKQ9-F1
#
_cell.length_a   1.000
_cell.length_b   1.000
_cell.length_c   1.000
_cell.angle_alpha   90.00
_cell.angle_beta   90.00
_cell.angle_gamma   90.00
#
_symmetry.space_group_name_H-M   'P 1'
#
loop_
_entity.id
_entity.type
_entity.pdbx_description
1 polymer ?
#
loop_
_entity_poly.entity_id
_entity_poly.type
_entity_poly.pdbx_seq_one_letter_code
_entity_poly.pdbx_strand_id
1 'polypeptide(L)'
;PDTTAMYMTVFLTPLALVPALFVWQWPTQEQFMWLLLFGALGMASQRSLVRAYHAADATLVLSFDFLKLPLAGIIGFALFSELPDFWVWVGGGVICASAVYITRRESNLGSGTGA
;
A
#
# COMPACT_ATOMS: atom_id res chain seq x y z
N PRO A 1 3.64 -14.57 -6.44
CA PRO A 1 2.91 -13.33 -6.10
C PRO A 1 1.38 -13.49 -6.26
N ASP A 2 0.91 -13.88 -7.45
CA ASP A 2 -0.53 -14.06 -7.72
C ASP A 2 -1.17 -15.19 -6.91
N THR A 3 -0.45 -16.28 -6.66
CA THR A 3 -0.93 -17.39 -5.84
C THR A 3 -1.16 -16.97 -4.38
N THR A 4 -0.30 -16.11 -3.83
CA THR A 4 -0.44 -15.60 -2.45
C THR A 4 -1.67 -14.71 -2.30
N ALA A 5 -1.91 -13.83 -3.27
CA ALA A 5 -3.11 -13.00 -3.32
C ALA A 5 -4.40 -13.83 -3.49
N MET A 6 -4.32 -14.88 -4.32
CA MET A 6 -5.42 -15.82 -4.50
C MET A 6 -5.73 -16.57 -3.21
N TYR A 7 -4.72 -17.07 -2.49
CA TYR A 7 -4.91 -17.71 -1.19
C TYR A 7 -5.51 -16.76 -0.16
N MET A 8 -5.00 -15.52 -0.06
CA MET A 8 -5.55 -14.49 0.83
C MET A 8 -7.03 -14.25 0.56
N THR A 9 -7.41 -14.10 -0.71
CA THR A 9 -8.82 -13.86 -1.10
C THR A 9 -9.69 -15.08 -0.84
N VAL A 10 -9.24 -16.29 -1.24
CA VAL A 10 -9.96 -17.54 -1.01
C VAL A 10 -10.18 -17.83 0.47
N PHE A 11 -9.27 -17.42 1.34
CA PHE A 11 -9.43 -17.57 2.79
C PHE A 11 -10.29 -16.46 3.41
N LEU A 12 -10.07 -15.19 3.01
CA LEU A 12 -10.78 -14.04 3.57
C LEU A 12 -12.24 -13.97 3.12
N THR A 13 -12.57 -14.36 1.89
CA THR A 13 -13.95 -14.31 1.37
C THR A 13 -14.94 -15.14 2.20
N PRO A 14 -14.71 -16.44 2.47
CA PRO A 14 -15.62 -17.21 3.32
C PRO A 14 -15.57 -16.74 4.78
N LEU A 15 -14.40 -16.31 5.27
CA LEU A 15 -14.28 -15.76 6.62
C LEU A 15 -15.09 -14.47 6.79
N ALA A 16 -15.12 -13.62 5.78
CA ALA A 16 -15.94 -12.41 5.73
C ALA A 16 -17.43 -12.71 5.48
N LEU A 17 -17.75 -13.83 4.82
CA LEU A 17 -19.13 -14.27 4.62
C LEU A 17 -19.80 -14.64 5.95
N VAL A 18 -19.09 -15.27 6.89
CA VAL A 18 -19.63 -15.66 8.21
C VAL A 18 -20.27 -14.48 8.97
N PRO A 19 -19.57 -13.35 9.25
CA PRO A 19 -20.18 -12.18 9.89
C PRO A 19 -21.18 -11.49 8.96
N ALA A 20 -20.96 -11.52 7.66
CA ALA A 20 -21.88 -10.92 6.70
C ALA A 20 -23.26 -11.60 6.71
N LEU A 21 -23.34 -12.91 6.96
CA LEU A 21 -24.62 -13.62 7.08
C LEU A 21 -25.46 -13.14 8.29
N PHE A 22 -24.82 -12.66 9.35
CA PHE A 22 -25.54 -12.16 10.54
C PHE A 22 -26.03 -10.72 10.40
N VAL A 23 -25.38 -9.90 9.55
CA VAL A 23 -25.65 -8.46 9.43
C VAL A 23 -25.79 -8.03 7.97
N TRP A 24 -26.24 -8.93 7.10
CA TRP A 24 -26.29 -8.69 5.65
C TRP A 24 -27.23 -7.53 5.34
N GLN A 25 -26.70 -6.47 4.73
CA GLN A 25 -27.49 -5.37 4.20
C GLN A 25 -27.23 -5.25 2.70
N TRP A 26 -28.31 -5.13 1.93
CA TRP A 26 -28.18 -4.91 0.49
C TRP A 26 -27.62 -3.52 0.24
N PRO A 27 -26.48 -3.40 -0.48
CA PRO A 27 -25.87 -2.12 -0.74
C PRO A 27 -26.79 -1.25 -1.59
N THR A 28 -26.84 0.04 -1.29
CA THR A 28 -27.51 1.02 -2.15
C THR A 28 -26.76 1.16 -3.49
N GLN A 29 -27.41 1.70 -4.51
CA GLN A 29 -26.81 1.87 -5.85
C GLN A 29 -25.49 2.67 -5.81
N GLU A 30 -25.40 3.66 -4.92
CA GLU A 30 -24.17 4.43 -4.71
C GLU A 30 -23.05 3.57 -4.08
N GLN A 31 -23.37 2.83 -3.02
CA GLN A 31 -22.42 1.92 -2.36
C GLN A 31 -21.93 0.82 -3.32
N PHE A 32 -22.81 0.33 -4.19
CA PHE A 32 -22.45 -0.65 -5.21
C PHE A 32 -21.45 -0.08 -6.22
N MET A 33 -21.62 1.18 -6.64
CA MET A 33 -20.67 1.86 -7.52
C MET A 33 -19.30 2.06 -6.85
N TRP A 34 -19.28 2.48 -5.58
CA TRP A 34 -18.05 2.58 -4.80
C TRP A 34 -17.37 1.22 -4.62
N LEU A 35 -18.14 0.16 -4.37
CA LEU A 35 -17.61 -1.20 -4.23
C LEU A 35 -16.92 -1.67 -5.52
N LEU A 36 -17.53 -1.41 -6.68
CA LEU A 36 -16.95 -1.69 -7.98
C LEU A 36 -15.64 -0.90 -8.20
N LEU A 37 -15.64 0.38 -7.85
CA LEU A 37 -14.47 1.24 -7.97
C LEU A 37 -13.32 0.75 -7.09
N PHE A 38 -13.58 0.45 -5.82
CA PHE A 38 -12.58 -0.09 -4.90
C PHE A 38 -12.09 -1.48 -5.35
N GLY A 39 -12.96 -2.33 -5.90
CA GLY A 39 -12.57 -3.60 -6.48
C GLY A 39 -11.61 -3.43 -7.66
N ALA A 40 -11.92 -2.53 -8.59
CA ALA A 40 -11.07 -2.23 -9.74
C ALA A 40 -9.72 -1.63 -9.32
N LEU A 41 -9.73 -0.66 -8.40
CA LEU A 41 -8.52 -0.04 -7.84
C LEU A 41 -7.66 -1.06 -7.07
N GLY A 42 -8.30 -1.94 -6.28
CA GLY A 42 -7.63 -3.02 -5.57
C GLY A 42 -6.93 -3.99 -6.51
N MET A 43 -7.61 -4.42 -7.59
CA MET A 43 -7.01 -5.26 -8.63
C MET A 43 -5.84 -4.56 -9.34
N ALA A 44 -6.00 -3.28 -9.69
CA ALA A 44 -4.94 -2.49 -10.32
C ALA A 44 -3.72 -2.33 -9.38
N SER A 45 -3.96 -2.08 -8.10
CA SER A 45 -2.93 -1.98 -7.05
C SER A 45 -2.14 -3.27 -6.93
N GLN A 46 -2.83 -4.42 -6.84
CA GLN A 46 -2.17 -5.72 -6.77
C GLN A 46 -1.34 -6.01 -8.03
N ARG A 47 -1.88 -5.76 -9.23
CA ARG A 47 -1.14 -5.91 -10.50
C ARG A 47 0.11 -5.03 -10.53
N SER A 48 0.00 -3.79 -10.05
CA SER A 48 1.13 -2.85 -9.96
C SER A 48 2.20 -3.37 -9.00
N LEU A 49 1.80 -3.89 -7.84
CA LEU A 49 2.69 -4.44 -6.84
C LEU A 49 3.47 -5.65 -7.37
N VAL A 50 2.79 -6.56 -8.07
CA VAL A 50 3.44 -7.72 -8.71
C VAL A 50 4.50 -7.25 -9.70
N ARG A 51 4.19 -6.25 -10.54
CA ARG A 51 5.17 -5.68 -11.48
C ARG A 51 6.33 -5.00 -10.77
N ALA A 52 6.08 -4.29 -9.66
CA ALA A 52 7.13 -3.63 -8.89
C ALA A 52 8.14 -4.64 -8.32
N TYR A 53 7.66 -5.75 -7.75
CA TYR A 53 8.52 -6.84 -7.26
C TYR A 53 9.32 -7.55 -8.37
N HIS A 54 8.83 -7.54 -9.61
CA HIS A 54 9.57 -8.09 -10.74
C HIS A 54 10.59 -7.11 -11.33
N ALA A 55 10.38 -5.80 -11.20
CA ALA A 55 11.21 -4.77 -11.82
C ALA A 55 12.30 -4.19 -10.92
N ALA A 56 12.15 -4.28 -9.60
CA ALA A 56 13.08 -3.70 -8.62
C ALA A 56 13.45 -4.69 -7.51
N ASP A 57 14.61 -4.44 -6.87
CA ASP A 57 15.05 -5.21 -5.71
C ASP A 57 14.00 -5.17 -4.59
N ALA A 58 13.77 -6.31 -3.95
CA ALA A 58 12.77 -6.46 -2.89
C ALA A 58 12.96 -5.42 -1.76
N THR A 59 14.21 -5.05 -1.44
CA THR A 59 14.54 -4.03 -0.43
C THR A 59 14.02 -2.64 -0.79
N LEU A 60 14.02 -2.28 -2.08
CA LEU A 60 13.48 -1.00 -2.55
C LEU A 60 11.96 -1.00 -2.45
N VAL A 61 11.32 -2.09 -2.89
CA VAL A 61 9.85 -2.23 -2.82
C VAL A 61 9.36 -2.19 -1.38
N LEU A 62 10.07 -2.85 -0.46
CA LEU A 62 9.79 -2.79 0.98
C LEU A 62 9.88 -1.36 1.53
N SER A 63 10.89 -0.59 1.11
CA SER A 63 11.05 0.81 1.54
C SER A 63 9.88 1.70 1.09
N PHE A 64 9.39 1.49 -0.14
CA PHE A 64 8.18 2.15 -0.64
C PHE A 64 6.91 1.70 0.10
N ASP A 65 6.82 0.43 0.50
CA ASP A 65 5.67 -0.07 1.24
C ASP A 65 5.59 0.58 2.64
N PHE A 66 6.74 0.74 3.31
CA PHE A 66 6.80 1.49 4.58
C PHE A 66 6.45 2.97 4.41
N LEU A 67 6.80 3.60 3.28
CA LEU A 67 6.44 4.99 2.99
C LEU A 67 4.93 5.25 2.91
N LYS A 68 4.12 4.22 2.68
CA LYS A 68 2.66 4.36 2.75
C LYS A 68 2.16 4.79 4.12
N LEU A 69 2.85 4.40 5.20
CA LEU A 69 2.42 4.69 6.58
C LEU A 69 2.40 6.20 6.88
N PRO A 70 3.50 6.96 6.69
CA PRO A 70 3.49 8.41 6.91
C PRO A 70 2.63 9.15 5.88
N LEU A 71 2.58 8.69 4.62
CA LEU A 71 1.69 9.28 3.61
C LEU A 71 0.21 9.13 4.01
N ALA A 72 -0.19 7.95 4.49
CA ALA A 72 -1.53 7.73 5.01
C ALA A 72 -1.81 8.62 6.22
N GLY A 73 -0.84 8.83 7.11
CA GLY A 73 -0.95 9.78 8.23
C GLY A 73 -1.16 11.23 7.78
N ILE A 74 -0.41 11.70 6.77
CA ILE A 74 -0.55 13.06 6.21
C ILE A 74 -1.92 13.22 5.55
N ILE A 75 -2.35 12.25 4.74
CA ILE A 75 -3.65 12.27 4.06
C ILE A 75 -4.78 12.20 5.10
N GLY A 76 -4.61 11.37 6.15
CA GLY A 76 -5.54 11.26 7.28
C GLY A 76 -5.71 12.60 8.00
N PHE A 77 -4.61 13.25 8.36
CA PHE A 77 -4.62 14.58 8.95
C PHE A 77 -5.29 15.62 8.02
N ALA A 78 -4.97 15.60 6.72
CA ALA A 78 -5.48 16.58 5.77
C ALA A 78 -6.98 16.44 5.49
N LEU A 79 -7.50 15.20 5.42
CA LEU A 79 -8.90 14.94 5.08
C LEU A 79 -9.81 14.84 6.31
N PHE A 80 -9.30 14.34 7.43
CA PHE A 80 -10.08 14.06 8.64
C PHE A 80 -9.72 14.96 9.83
N SER A 81 -8.72 15.85 9.70
CA SER A 81 -8.25 16.76 10.77
C SER A 81 -7.83 16.04 12.06
N GLU A 82 -7.50 14.75 11.98
CA GLU A 82 -7.02 13.96 13.11
C GLU A 82 -5.54 14.25 13.37
N LEU A 83 -5.22 14.82 14.54
CA LEU A 83 -3.83 15.15 14.88
C LEU A 83 -2.97 13.88 14.93
N PRO A 84 -1.92 13.77 14.08
CA PRO A 84 -1.04 12.62 14.12
C PRO A 84 -0.24 12.59 15.43
N ASP A 85 -0.25 11.43 16.08
CA ASP A 85 0.48 11.18 17.32
C ASP A 85 2.00 11.31 17.11
N PHE A 86 2.76 11.50 18.19
CA PHE A 86 4.22 11.67 18.17
C PHE A 86 4.93 10.56 17.37
N TRP A 87 4.43 9.33 17.45
CA TRP A 87 4.97 8.17 16.73
C TRP A 87 4.89 8.29 15.20
N VAL A 88 3.91 9.00 14.66
CA VAL A 88 3.78 9.23 13.20
C VAL A 88 4.94 10.09 12.70
N TRP A 89 5.34 11.10 13.48
CA TRP A 89 6.49 11.95 13.15
C TRP A 89 7.81 11.18 13.23
N VAL A 90 7.99 10.35 14.26
CA VAL A 90 9.18 9.50 14.40
C VAL A 90 9.29 8.50 13.24
N GLY A 91 8.20 7.80 12.91
CA GLY A 91 8.15 6.86 11.80
C GLY A 91 8.40 7.53 10.45
N GLY A 92 7.78 8.69 10.22
CA GLY A 92 8.02 9.49 9.02
C GLY A 92 9.48 9.91 8.86
N GLY A 93 10.14 10.32 9.94
CA GLY A 93 11.57 10.66 9.94
C GLY A 93 12.48 9.49 9.52
N VAL A 94 12.25 8.29 10.07
CA VAL A 94 13.03 7.08 9.74
C VAL A 94 12.88 6.70 8.28
N ILE A 95 11.66 6.83 7.74
CA ILE A 95 11.38 6.53 6.33
C ILE A 95 12.05 7.54 5.41
N CYS A 96 11.94 8.84 5.69
CA CYS A 96 12.64 9.88 4.92
C CYS A 96 14.16 9.66 4.92
N ALA A 97 14.75 9.31 6.06
CA ALA A 97 16.17 9.00 6.17
C ALA A 97 16.56 7.77 5.31
N SER A 98 15.75 6.73 5.33
CA SER A 98 15.94 5.52 4.52
C SER A 98 15.86 5.83 3.02
N ALA A 99 14.87 6.62 2.59
CA ALA A 99 14.71 7.03 1.19
C ALA A 99 15.93 7.82 0.70
N VAL A 100 16.40 8.80 1.48
CA VAL A 100 17.60 9.58 1.14
C VAL A 100 18.85 8.69 1.07
N TYR A 101 18.99 7.73 2.00
CA TYR A 101 20.11 6.80 2.00
C TYR A 101 20.14 5.92 0.75
N ILE A 102 18.99 5.39 0.35
CA ILE A 102 18.83 4.55 -0.83
C ILE A 102 19.18 5.32 -2.10
N THR A 103 18.60 6.52 -2.29
CA THR A 103 18.88 7.36 -3.46
C THR A 103 20.36 7.73 -3.56
N ARG A 104 21.01 8.04 -2.42
CA ARG A 104 22.46 8.31 -2.39
C ARG A 104 23.31 7.08 -2.70
N ARG A 105 22.88 5.89 -2.26
CA ARG A 105 23.58 4.64 -2.59
C ARG A 105 23.49 4.32 -4.07
N GLU A 106 22.32 4.52 -4.68
CA GLU A 106 22.11 4.31 -6.12
C GLU A 106 22.89 5.33 -6.97
N SER A 107 22.93 6.60 -6.57
CA SER A 107 23.73 7.61 -7.27
C SER A 107 25.23 7.32 -7.25
N ASN A 108 25.74 6.71 -6.16
CA ASN A 108 27.14 6.31 -6.04
C ASN A 108 27.48 5.03 -6.82
N LEU A 109 26.49 4.22 -7.19
CA LEU A 109 26.67 3.04 -8.05
C LEU A 109 26.52 3.37 -9.54
N GLY A 110 25.80 4.45 -9.88
CA GLY A 110 25.58 4.92 -11.25
C GLY A 110 26.70 5.75 -11.88
N SER A 111 27.73 6.15 -11.12
CA SER A 111 28.87 6.93 -11.61
C SER A 111 29.95 6.09 -12.33
N GLY A 112 29.54 5.04 -13.06
CA GLY A 112 30.44 4.08 -13.72
C GLY A 112 30.19 3.82 -15.22
N THR A 113 29.18 4.43 -15.84
CA THR A 113 28.94 4.30 -17.29
C THR A 113 28.66 5.67 -17.91
N GLY A 114 29.73 6.34 -18.31
CA GLY A 114 29.68 7.66 -18.93
C GLY A 114 31.07 8.21 -19.23
N ALA A 115 31.90 7.41 -19.92
CA ALA A 115 33.11 7.85 -20.61
C ALA A 115 33.16 7.12 -21.96
#